data_AF-A0A352JG78-F1
#
_entry.id   AF-A0A352JG78-F1
#
_cell.length_a   1.000
_cell.length_b   1.000
_cell.length_c   1.000
_cell.angle_alpha   90.00
_cell.angle_beta   90.00
_cell.angle_gamma   90.00
#
_symmetry.space_group_name_H-M   'P 1'
#
loop_
_entity.id
_entity.type
_entity.pdbx_description
1 polymer ?
#
loop_
_entity_poly.entity_id
_entity_poly.type
_entity_poly.pdbx_seq_one_letter_code
_entity_poly.pdbx_strand_id
1 'polypeptide(L)' 'MQYLMSDLHQRFIGSLNYNKPLAVGDVFRAGNTKTYTVVSINDTRNQSKDVKSVTVIPVRETANSK' A
#
# COMPACT_ATOMS: atom_id res chain seq x y z
N MET A 1 -4.10 -2.18 -12.20
CA MET A 1 -4.77 -2.91 -11.09
C MET A 1 -5.03 -1.93 -9.96
N GLN A 2 -6.14 -2.08 -9.25
CA GLN A 2 -6.47 -1.23 -8.11
C GLN A 2 -6.05 -1.91 -6.81
N TYR A 3 -5.36 -1.17 -5.95
CA TYR A 3 -4.97 -1.60 -4.61
C TYR A 3 -5.74 -0.81 -3.57
N LEU A 4 -6.46 -1.50 -2.69
CA LEU A 4 -7.09 -0.90 -1.51
C LEU A 4 -6.08 -0.97 -0.37
N MET A 5 -5.66 0.19 0.12
CA MET A 5 -4.64 0.30 1.15
C MET A 5 -5.29 0.38 2.53
N SER A 6 -4.75 -0.38 3.46
CA SER A 6 -5.10 -0.32 4.88
C SER A 6 -3.86 -0.16 5.75
N ASP A 7 -4.02 0.43 6.93
CA ASP A 7 -2.95 0.46 7.95
C ASP A 7 -2.87 -0.87 8.73
N LEU A 8 -1.94 -0.94 9.68
CA LEU A 8 -1.76 -2.11 10.58
C LEU A 8 -3.00 -2.40 11.44
N HIS A 9 -3.86 -1.41 11.67
CA HIS A 9 -5.13 -1.57 12.38
C HIS A 9 -6.27 -1.94 11.43
N GLN A 10 -5.97 -2.32 10.18
CA GLN A 10 -6.94 -2.65 9.14
C GLN A 10 -7.89 -1.49 8.79
N ARG A 11 -7.51 -0.24 9.09
CA ARG A 11 -8.29 0.94 8.70
C ARG A 11 -7.98 1.27 7.27
N PHE A 12 -9.02 1.54 6.48
CA PHE A 12 -8.86 1.99 5.10
C PHE A 12 -8.19 3.37 5.06
N ILE A 13 -7.09 3.48 4.31
CA ILE A 13 -6.32 4.73 4.18
C ILE A 13 -6.37 5.32 2.77
N GLY A 14 -6.85 4.57 1.78
CA GLY A 14 -7.00 5.04 0.41
C GLY A 14 -6.87 3.92 -0.63
N SER A 15 -6.89 4.32 -1.90
CA SER A 15 -6.65 3.42 -3.02
C SER A 15 -5.47 3.88 -3.86
N LEU A 16 -4.76 2.93 -4.45
CA LEU A 16 -3.66 3.15 -5.38
C LEU A 16 -4.00 2.45 -6.69
N ASN A 17 -3.99 3.19 -7.79
CA ASN A 17 -4.00 2.59 -9.11
C ASN A 17 -2.55 2.34 -9.54
N TYR A 18 -2.18 1.07 -9.72
CA TYR A 18 -0.83 0.70 -10.08
C TYR A 18 -0.86 -0.37 -11.17
N ASN A 19 -0.02 -0.19 -12.19
CA ASN A 19 0.01 -1.10 -13.35
C ASN A 19 0.93 -2.30 -13.16
N LYS A 20 1.62 -2.40 -12.02
CA LYS A 20 2.51 -3.50 -11.68
C LYS A 20 1.99 -4.26 -10.46
N PRO A 21 2.22 -5.58 -10.40
CA PRO A 21 1.94 -6.36 -9.20
C PRO A 21 2.81 -5.87 -8.04
N LEU A 22 2.20 -5.47 -6.93
CA LEU A 22 2.90 -5.24 -5.66
C LEU A 22 3.16 -6.56 -4.93
N ALA A 23 4.32 -6.63 -4.28
CA ALA A 23 4.73 -7.71 -3.38
C ALA A 23 4.95 -7.18 -1.96
N VAL A 24 4.96 -8.07 -0.97
CA VAL A 24 5.33 -7.71 0.41
C VAL A 24 6.80 -7.28 0.42
N GLY A 25 7.07 -6.14 1.07
CA GLY A 25 8.38 -5.48 1.08
C GLY A 25 8.52 -4.37 0.04
N ASP A 26 7.63 -4.29 -0.95
CA ASP A 26 7.70 -3.23 -1.96
C ASP A 26 7.45 -1.86 -1.33
N VAL A 27 8.21 -0.88 -1.83
CA VAL A 27 8.08 0.53 -1.46
C VAL A 27 7.53 1.30 -2.66
N PHE A 28 6.44 2.03 -2.44
CA PHE A 28 5.81 2.82 -3.50
C PHE A 28 5.33 4.18 -2.96
N ARG A 29 5.12 5.14 -3.86
CA ARG A 29 4.57 6.45 -3.54
C ARG A 29 3.09 6.46 -3.90
N ALA A 30 2.23 6.83 -2.96
CA ALA A 30 0.80 6.98 -3.19
C ALA A 30 0.42 8.47 -3.14
N GLY A 31 -0.19 8.97 -4.21
CA GLY A 31 -0.51 10.40 -4.34
C GLY A 31 0.75 11.28 -4.36
N ASN A 32 0.62 12.51 -3.86
CA ASN A 32 1.62 13.56 -4.13
C ASN A 32 2.83 13.60 -3.18
N THR A 33 2.84 12.89 -2.03
CA THR A 33 4.00 12.97 -1.11
C THR A 33 4.24 11.78 -0.18
N LYS A 34 3.34 10.80 -0.07
CA LYS A 34 3.48 9.74 0.95
C LYS A 34 4.07 8.46 0.35
N THR A 35 5.19 8.04 0.92
CA THR A 35 5.85 6.78 0.61
C THR A 35 5.35 5.71 1.58
N TYR A 36 5.00 4.55 1.05
CA TYR A 36 4.46 3.42 1.80
C TYR A 36 5.25 2.15 1.50
N THR A 37 5.39 1.30 2.51
CA THR A 37 5.90 -0.07 2.37
C THR A 37 4.74 -1.05 2.51
N VAL A 38 4.64 -2.00 1.57
CA VAL A 38 3.68 -3.11 1.66
C VAL A 38 4.18 -4.10 2.71
N VAL A 39 3.34 -4.40 3.69
CA VAL A 39 3.67 -5.37 4.75
C VAL A 39 2.79 -6.62 4.70
N SER A 40 1.64 -6.54 4.04
CA SER A 40 0.78 -7.70 3.79
C SER A 40 -0.08 -7.49 2.55
N ILE A 41 -0.43 -8.58 1.89
CA ILE A 41 -1.34 -8.60 0.74
C ILE A 41 -2.46 -9.59 1.05
N ASN A 42 -3.69 -9.08 1.09
CA ASN A 42 -4.90 -9.86 1.27
C ASN A 42 -5.58 -10.06 -0.09
N ASP A 43 -5.32 -11.21 -0.72
CA ASP A 43 -5.91 -11.59 -2.00
C ASP A 43 -7.30 -12.23 -1.86
N THR A 44 -7.66 -12.64 -0.63
CA THR A 44 -8.92 -13.36 -0.34
C THR A 44 -10.16 -12.47 -0.34
N ARG A 45 -10.00 -11.14 -0.30
CA ARG A 45 -11.12 -10.19 -0.14
C ARG A 45 -11.83 -9.78 -1.42
N ASN A 46 -11.25 -10.02 -2.60
CA ASN A 46 -11.83 -9.58 -3.86
C ASN A 46 -11.93 -10.71 -4.88
N GLN A 47 -13.16 -11.06 -5.26
CA GLN A 47 -13.44 -11.96 -6.38
C GLN A 47 -13.05 -11.33 -7.73
N SER A 48 -12.92 -10.01 -7.79
CA SER A 48 -12.45 -9.26 -8.96
C SER A 48 -10.92 -9.32 -9.06
N LYS A 49 -10.41 -9.93 -10.12
CA LYS A 49 -8.96 -10.06 -10.42
C LYS A 49 -8.23 -8.71 -10.48
N ASP A 50 -8.97 -7.62 -10.67
CA ASP A 50 -8.45 -6.27 -10.84
C ASP A 50 -8.30 -5.47 -9.55
N VAL A 51 -8.81 -5.95 -8.40
CA VAL A 51 -8.75 -5.23 -7.11
C VAL A 51 -8.10 -6.08 -6.03
N LYS A 52 -7.02 -5.61 -5.40
CA LYS A 52 -6.33 -6.31 -4.29
C LYS A 52 -6.31 -5.46 -3.03
N SER A 53 -6.44 -6.08 -1.86
CA SER A 53 -6.28 -5.37 -0.58
C SER A 53 -4.85 -5.51 -0.08
N VAL A 54 -4.23 -4.41 0.33
CA VAL A 54 -2.85 -4.40 0.83
C VAL A 54 -2.78 -3.65 2.14
N THR A 55 -2.02 -4.19 3.08
CA THR A 55 -1.67 -3.49 4.31
C THR A 55 -0.33 -2.80 4.10
N VAL A 56 -0.28 -1.53 4.47
CA VAL A 56 0.90 -0.70 4.27
C VAL A 56 1.25 0.09 5.52
N ILE A 57 2.53 0.42 5.64
CA ILE A 57 3.05 1.34 6.66
C ILE A 57 3.69 2.55 5.98
N PRO A 58 3.51 3.77 6.51
CA PRO A 58 4.20 4.93 5.98
C PRO A 58 5.71 4.76 6.23
N VAL A 59 6.51 4.97 5.19
CA VAL A 59 7.94 5.15 5.35
C VAL A 59 8.13 6.53 5.97
N ARG A 60 8.49 6.55 7.24
CA ARG A 60 9.06 7.77 7.82
C ARG A 60 10.40 7.95 7.14
N GLU A 61 10.51 8.89 6.20
CA GLU A 61 11.81 9.53 5.98
C GLU A 61 12.20 10.04 7.35
N THR A 62 13.17 9.37 7.96
CA THR A 62 13.75 9.85 9.20
C THR A 62 14.22 11.25 8.86
N ALA A 63 13.59 12.27 9.43
CA ALA A 63 14.12 13.62 9.42
C ALA A 63 15.39 13.63 10.29
N ASN A 64 16.42 12.91 9.82
CA ASN A 64 17.79 13.02 10.25
C ASN A 64 18.47 13.94 9.23
N SER A 65 18.08 15.21 9.24
CA SER A 65 19.01 16.26 8.85
C SER A 65 19.33 17.04 10.11
N LYS A 66 20.62 17.01 10.42
CA LYS A 66 21.33 17.65 11.52
C LYS A 66 20.98 19.13 11.71
#